data_AF-T1GBF4-F1
#
_entry.id   AF-T1GBF4-F1
#
_cell.length_a   1.000
_cell.length_b   1.000
_cell.length_c   1.000
_cell.angle_alpha   90.00
_cell.angle_beta   90.00
_cell.angle_gamma   90.00
#
_symmetry.space_group_name_H-M   'P 1'
#
loop_
_entity.id
_entity.type
_entity.pdbx_description
1 polymer ?
#
loop_
_entity_poly.entity_id
_entity_poly.type
_entity_poly.pdbx_seq_one_letter_code
_entity_poly.pdbx_strand_id
1 'polypeptide(L)'
;MELFRIGGKSPDTNYLFMGDYVDRGYYSVETVTLLVALKVRYRERITILRGNHESRQITQVYVDSQIFCLHGGLSPSIDSLDHIRALDRLQEVPHEGPMCDLLWSDPDDRGGWGISPRGAGYTFGQDISETFNHTNGLTLVSRAHQLVMEGYNWCHDRNVVTIFSAPNYCYRCGNQAALMELDDSLKFS
;
A
#
# COMPACT_ATOMS: atom_id res chain seq x y z
N MET A 1 -8.18 18.35 0.21
CA MET A 1 -8.49 16.92 0.45
C MET A 1 -8.97 16.77 1.88
N GLU A 2 -10.08 16.05 2.10
CA GLU A 2 -10.66 15.84 3.44
C GLU A 2 -9.71 15.06 4.36
N LEU A 3 -8.88 14.20 3.79
CA LEU A 3 -7.83 13.45 4.51
C LEU A 3 -6.94 14.36 5.38
N PHE A 4 -6.55 15.54 4.91
CA PHE A 4 -5.74 16.50 5.68
C PHE A 4 -6.53 17.29 6.73
N ARG A 5 -7.86 17.22 6.72
CA ARG A 5 -8.67 17.74 7.83
C ARG A 5 -8.74 16.74 8.97
N ILE A 6 -8.74 15.44 8.65
CA ILE A 6 -8.81 14.34 9.62
C ILE A 6 -7.44 14.05 10.22
N GLY A 7 -6.42 13.75 9.41
CA GLY A 7 -5.09 13.37 9.89
C GLY A 7 -4.16 14.54 10.22
N GLY A 8 -4.62 15.79 10.08
CA GLY A 8 -3.80 16.99 10.26
C GLY A 8 -3.16 17.52 8.98
N LYS A 9 -2.53 18.70 9.07
CA LYS A 9 -1.94 19.36 7.90
C LYS A 9 -0.47 18.99 7.76
N SER A 10 -0.01 18.84 6.52
CA SER A 10 1.43 18.86 6.24
C SER A 10 1.96 20.30 6.36
N PRO A 11 3.13 20.54 6.98
CA PRO A 11 4.14 19.57 7.42
C PRO A 11 4.05 19.12 8.89
N ASP A 12 2.98 19.48 9.61
CA ASP A 12 2.84 19.17 11.04
C ASP A 12 2.69 17.65 11.27
N THR A 13 1.96 16.97 10.38
CA THR A 13 1.86 15.50 10.35
C THR A 13 2.70 14.91 9.21
N ASN A 14 3.39 13.80 9.49
CA ASN A 14 4.08 12.99 8.49
C ASN A 14 3.08 12.08 7.76
N TYR A 15 3.23 11.92 6.44
CA TYR A 15 2.35 11.06 5.64
C TYR A 15 3.11 10.05 4.80
N LEU A 16 2.54 8.85 4.72
CA LEU A 16 2.89 7.80 3.78
C LEU A 16 1.65 7.47 2.94
N PHE A 17 1.73 7.70 1.64
CA PHE A 17 0.68 7.36 0.69
C PHE A 17 1.04 6.09 -0.08
N MET A 18 0.13 5.12 -0.15
CA MET A 18 0.39 3.77 -0.68
C MET A 18 -0.01 3.57 -2.16
N GLY A 19 -0.05 4.63 -2.98
CA GLY A 19 -0.36 4.53 -4.41
C GLY A 19 -1.82 4.85 -4.80
N ASP A 20 -2.13 4.68 -6.10
CA ASP A 20 -3.44 4.89 -6.73
C ASP A 20 -4.01 6.30 -6.55
N TYR A 21 -3.24 7.28 -7.04
CA TYR A 21 -3.56 8.71 -7.03
C TYR A 21 -4.38 9.16 -8.25
N VAL A 22 -4.47 8.34 -9.30
CA VAL A 22 -5.03 8.73 -10.62
C VAL A 22 -6.16 7.81 -11.12
N ASP A 23 -6.56 8.01 -12.38
CA ASP A 23 -7.53 7.25 -13.19
C ASP A 23 -9.03 7.46 -12.91
N ARG A 24 -9.52 7.20 -11.71
CA ARG A 24 -10.98 7.05 -11.49
C ARG A 24 -11.71 8.32 -11.06
N GLY A 25 -10.99 9.28 -10.50
CA GLY A 25 -11.54 10.56 -10.04
C GLY A 25 -11.38 11.68 -11.06
N TYR A 26 -12.32 12.63 -11.07
CA TYR A 26 -12.28 13.80 -11.96
C TYR A 26 -11.11 14.76 -11.68
N TYR A 27 -10.48 14.67 -10.51
CA TYR A 27 -9.45 15.59 -10.02
C TYR A 27 -8.07 14.92 -9.86
N SER A 28 -7.74 13.99 -10.77
CA SER A 28 -6.50 13.21 -10.71
C SER A 28 -5.25 14.11 -10.88
N VAL A 29 -5.32 15.11 -11.75
CA VAL A 29 -4.21 16.06 -12.01
C VAL A 29 -3.92 16.88 -10.76
N GLU A 30 -4.96 17.42 -10.12
CA GLU A 30 -4.84 18.20 -8.89
C GLU A 30 -4.30 17.36 -7.73
N THR A 31 -4.77 16.11 -7.60
CA THR A 31 -4.31 15.17 -6.58
C THR A 31 -2.81 14.91 -6.71
N VAL A 32 -2.34 14.47 -7.87
CA VAL A 32 -0.91 14.18 -8.09
C VAL A 32 -0.07 15.44 -7.98
N THR A 33 -0.51 16.56 -8.55
CA THR A 33 0.23 17.83 -8.48
C THR A 33 0.43 18.27 -7.04
N LEU A 34 -0.62 18.16 -6.20
CA LEU A 34 -0.53 18.50 -4.78
C LEU A 34 0.42 17.56 -4.02
N LEU A 35 0.29 16.25 -4.20
CA LEU A 35 1.16 15.28 -3.51
C LEU A 35 2.63 15.43 -3.90
N VAL A 36 2.91 15.63 -5.19
CA VAL A 36 4.27 15.88 -5.68
C VAL A 36 4.80 17.22 -5.18
N ALA A 37 3.99 18.29 -5.21
CA ALA A 37 4.40 19.59 -4.65
C ALA A 37 4.74 19.50 -3.16
N LEU A 38 3.93 18.78 -2.38
CA LEU A 38 4.20 18.53 -0.96
C LEU A 38 5.46 17.67 -0.77
N LYS A 39 5.68 16.65 -1.59
CA LYS A 39 6.92 15.85 -1.56
C LYS A 39 8.16 16.70 -1.90
N VAL A 40 8.07 17.57 -2.89
CA VAL A 40 9.18 18.47 -3.25
C VAL A 40 9.45 19.48 -2.12
N ARG A 41 8.40 20.06 -1.54
CA ARG A 41 8.51 21.09 -0.50
C ARG A 41 8.89 20.54 0.87
N TYR A 42 8.43 19.35 1.22
CA TYR A 42 8.56 18.70 2.52
C TYR A 42 9.05 17.25 2.36
N ARG A 43 10.23 17.11 1.73
CA ARG A 43 10.81 15.82 1.31
C ARG A 43 10.81 14.74 2.38
N GLU A 44 11.12 15.08 3.62
CA GLU A 44 11.20 14.12 4.74
C GLU A 44 9.86 13.89 5.44
N ARG A 45 8.83 14.69 5.13
CA ARG A 45 7.50 14.62 5.77
C ARG A 45 6.49 13.83 4.96
N ILE A 46 6.70 13.70 3.66
CA ILE A 46 5.78 13.04 2.74
C ILE A 46 6.52 11.91 2.05
N THR A 47 5.95 10.71 2.07
CA THR A 47 6.39 9.58 1.26
C THR A 47 5.26 9.12 0.36
N ILE A 48 5.57 8.91 -0.91
CA ILE A 48 4.62 8.47 -1.94
C ILE A 48 5.12 7.16 -2.54
N LEU A 49 4.29 6.11 -2.46
CA LEU A 49 4.51 4.83 -3.12
C LEU A 49 3.78 4.78 -4.45
N ARG A 50 4.16 3.83 -5.31
CA ARG A 50 3.42 3.53 -6.55
C ARG A 50 2.23 2.66 -6.21
N GLY A 51 1.11 2.94 -6.84
CA GLY A 51 0.06 1.97 -7.03
C GLY A 51 0.20 1.24 -8.37
N ASN A 52 -0.74 0.37 -8.67
CA ASN A 52 -0.79 -0.28 -9.98
C ASN A 52 -1.29 0.67 -11.08
N HIS A 53 -1.91 1.80 -10.71
CA HIS A 53 -2.40 2.81 -11.63
C HIS A 53 -1.35 3.86 -12.04
N GLU A 54 -0.23 3.99 -11.32
CA GLU A 54 0.85 4.92 -11.68
C GLU A 54 1.96 4.20 -12.46
N SER A 55 2.41 4.79 -13.58
CA SER A 55 3.61 4.33 -14.27
C SER A 55 4.87 5.19 -13.97
N ARG A 56 5.99 4.48 -13.77
CA ARG A 56 7.41 4.85 -13.58
C ARG A 56 7.93 5.34 -12.22
N GLN A 57 7.54 4.74 -11.08
CA GLN A 57 8.39 4.66 -9.86
C GLN A 57 7.80 3.78 -8.76
N ILE A 58 8.39 2.62 -8.40
CA ILE A 58 8.04 1.90 -7.14
C ILE A 58 8.90 2.39 -5.99
N THR A 59 8.29 3.08 -5.03
CA THR A 59 8.87 3.30 -3.71
C THR A 59 8.18 2.39 -2.71
N GLN A 60 8.95 1.78 -1.81
CA GLN A 60 8.44 1.06 -0.64
C GLN A 60 8.97 1.75 0.60
N VAL A 61 8.22 1.66 1.70
CA VAL A 61 8.67 2.20 2.98
C VAL A 61 8.66 1.10 4.01
N TYR A 62 9.76 1.10 4.75
CA TYR A 62 9.88 0.37 5.98
C TYR A 62 9.74 1.39 7.11
N VAL A 63 8.66 1.31 7.87
CA VAL A 63 8.40 2.23 8.98
C VAL A 63 8.97 1.63 10.26
N ASP A 64 9.94 2.35 10.84
CA ASP A 64 10.65 2.05 12.08
C ASP A 64 11.08 0.58 12.27
N SER A 65 11.48 0.00 11.16
CA SER A 65 11.92 -1.37 11.06
C SER A 65 10.93 -2.47 11.51
N GLN A 66 9.63 -2.20 11.51
CA GLN A 66 8.64 -3.19 11.97
C GLN A 66 7.43 -3.31 11.05
N ILE A 67 7.05 -2.23 10.34
CA ILE A 67 5.89 -2.23 9.46
C ILE A 67 6.36 -2.13 8.02
N PHE A 68 5.96 -3.11 7.21
CA PHE A 68 6.23 -3.12 5.78
C PHE A 68 5.03 -2.57 5.01
N CYS A 69 5.22 -1.42 4.35
CA CYS A 69 4.16 -0.75 3.61
C CYS A 69 4.35 -0.90 2.09
N LEU A 70 3.32 -1.38 1.40
CA LEU A 70 3.27 -1.55 -0.05
C LEU A 70 1.86 -1.34 -0.59
N HIS A 71 1.70 -1.24 -1.91
CA HIS A 71 0.39 -1.08 -2.50
C HIS A 71 -0.38 -2.40 -2.62
N GLY A 72 0.21 -3.34 -3.36
CA GLY A 72 -0.30 -4.67 -3.65
C GLY A 72 -0.13 -5.61 -2.47
N GLY A 73 0.57 -6.71 -2.68
CA GLY A 73 0.75 -7.74 -1.68
C GLY A 73 2.08 -8.45 -1.84
N LEU A 74 2.23 -9.61 -1.20
CA LEU A 74 3.47 -10.38 -1.26
C LEU A 74 3.66 -11.05 -2.63
N SER A 75 4.89 -11.47 -2.90
CA SER A 75 5.27 -12.20 -4.12
C SER A 75 5.91 -13.53 -3.78
N PRO A 76 5.60 -14.63 -4.50
CA PRO A 76 6.29 -15.91 -4.33
C PRO A 76 7.77 -15.85 -4.78
N SER A 77 8.19 -14.76 -5.43
CA SER A 77 9.58 -14.54 -5.84
C SER A 77 10.38 -13.72 -4.83
N ILE A 78 9.78 -13.34 -3.68
CA ILE A 78 10.35 -12.41 -2.71
C ILE A 78 10.20 -12.98 -1.30
N ASP A 79 11.29 -13.54 -0.79
CA ASP A 79 11.34 -14.05 0.58
C ASP A 79 11.88 -13.00 1.57
N SER A 80 12.64 -12.02 1.08
CA SER A 80 13.30 -11.02 1.92
C SER A 80 13.14 -9.59 1.40
N LEU A 81 13.22 -8.62 2.33
CA LEU A 81 13.26 -7.19 1.99
C LEU A 81 14.45 -6.84 1.09
N ASP A 82 15.56 -7.58 1.17
CA ASP A 82 16.74 -7.35 0.34
C ASP A 82 16.49 -7.71 -1.13
N HIS A 83 15.70 -8.75 -1.42
CA HIS A 83 15.27 -9.04 -2.79
C HIS A 83 14.52 -7.86 -3.39
N ILE A 84 13.71 -7.16 -2.57
CA ILE A 84 12.96 -6.01 -3.05
C ILE A 84 13.88 -4.81 -3.32
N ARG A 85 14.85 -4.57 -2.45
CA ARG A 85 15.85 -3.51 -2.62
C ARG A 85 16.68 -3.68 -3.90
N ALA A 86 16.85 -4.92 -4.36
CA ALA A 86 17.60 -5.26 -5.56
C ALA A 86 16.80 -5.12 -6.88
N LEU A 87 15.48 -4.89 -6.82
CA LEU A 87 14.66 -4.76 -8.04
C LEU A 87 15.01 -3.49 -8.82
N ASP A 88 15.24 -3.64 -10.13
CA ASP A 88 15.24 -2.49 -11.03
C ASP A 88 13.81 -1.97 -11.19
N ARG A 89 13.56 -0.82 -10.58
CA ARG A 89 12.25 -0.17 -10.52
C ARG A 89 12.08 0.95 -11.55
N LEU A 90 13.12 1.29 -12.32
CA LEU A 90 13.10 2.38 -13.30
C LEU A 90 12.55 1.90 -14.66
N GLN A 91 11.42 1.22 -14.61
CA GLN A 91 10.74 0.63 -15.76
C GLN A 91 9.21 0.71 -15.64
N GLU A 92 8.55 0.43 -16.75
CA GLU A 92 7.11 0.17 -16.77
C GLU A 92 6.80 -1.04 -15.87
N VAL A 93 5.61 -1.11 -15.26
CA VAL A 93 5.25 -2.31 -14.49
C VAL A 93 5.18 -3.50 -15.47
N PRO A 94 5.99 -4.56 -15.28
CA PRO A 94 5.88 -5.75 -16.12
C PRO A 94 4.54 -6.46 -15.91
N HIS A 95 4.14 -7.28 -16.88
CA HIS A 95 2.91 -8.08 -16.76
C HIS A 95 3.03 -9.25 -15.77
N GLU A 96 4.25 -9.63 -15.38
CA GLU A 96 4.55 -10.72 -14.44
C GLU A 96 5.82 -10.44 -13.62
N GLY A 97 6.04 -11.21 -12.57
CA GLY A 97 7.24 -11.17 -11.75
C GLY A 97 7.13 -10.25 -10.53
N PRO A 98 8.22 -10.14 -9.74
CA PRO A 98 8.18 -9.59 -8.39
C PRO A 98 7.65 -8.16 -8.31
N MET A 99 7.98 -7.33 -9.31
CA MET A 99 7.50 -5.96 -9.40
C MET A 99 5.99 -5.88 -9.66
N CYS A 100 5.46 -6.79 -10.48
CA CYS A 100 4.03 -6.90 -10.76
C CYS A 100 3.29 -7.36 -9.49
N ASP A 101 3.76 -8.43 -8.87
CA ASP A 101 3.15 -9.02 -7.68
C ASP A 101 3.03 -8.02 -6.53
N LEU A 102 4.08 -7.25 -6.25
CA LEU A 102 4.10 -6.22 -5.20
C LEU A 102 3.04 -5.12 -5.39
N LEU A 103 2.50 -4.95 -6.60
CA LEU A 103 1.46 -3.98 -6.94
C LEU A 103 0.09 -4.61 -7.15
N TRP A 104 -0.01 -5.91 -7.41
CA TRP A 104 -1.26 -6.56 -7.83
C TRP A 104 -1.75 -7.68 -6.91
N SER A 105 -0.89 -8.23 -6.06
CA SER A 105 -1.26 -9.34 -5.19
C SER A 105 -2.24 -8.95 -4.07
N ASP A 106 -3.02 -9.92 -3.59
CA ASP A 106 -4.06 -9.75 -2.58
C ASP A 106 -4.02 -10.82 -1.47
N PRO A 107 -4.33 -10.48 -0.21
CA PRO A 107 -4.58 -11.46 0.84
C PRO A 107 -5.84 -12.30 0.54
N ASP A 108 -5.87 -13.54 1.03
CA ASP A 108 -6.92 -14.54 0.78
C ASP A 108 -7.09 -15.45 1.99
N ASP A 109 -8.33 -15.88 2.24
CA ASP A 109 -8.65 -16.77 3.37
C ASP A 109 -8.09 -18.19 3.13
N ARG A 110 -7.75 -18.54 1.89
CA ARG A 110 -7.13 -19.81 1.52
C ARG A 110 -5.63 -19.78 1.86
N GLY A 111 -5.13 -20.87 2.43
CA GLY A 111 -3.70 -21.04 2.70
C GLY A 111 -2.85 -21.18 1.43
N GLY A 112 -1.59 -20.76 1.53
CA GLY A 112 -0.60 -20.81 0.47
C GLY A 112 -0.77 -19.72 -0.59
N TRP A 113 -0.22 -19.95 -1.78
CA TRP A 113 -0.34 -19.05 -2.93
C TRP A 113 -1.48 -19.50 -3.86
N GLY A 114 -2.23 -18.53 -4.39
CA GLY A 114 -3.25 -18.74 -5.41
C GLY A 114 -3.04 -17.83 -6.61
N ILE A 115 -3.67 -18.17 -7.75
CA ILE A 115 -3.66 -17.29 -8.94
C ILE A 115 -4.64 -16.15 -8.68
N SER A 116 -4.18 -14.91 -8.90
CA SER A 116 -5.01 -13.72 -8.74
C SER A 116 -6.15 -13.68 -9.76
N PRO A 117 -7.40 -13.41 -9.33
CA PRO A 117 -8.52 -13.21 -10.26
C PRO A 117 -8.39 -11.91 -11.07
N ARG A 118 -7.40 -11.06 -10.75
CA ARG A 118 -7.13 -9.80 -11.47
C ARG A 118 -6.43 -10.02 -12.82
N GLY A 119 -5.92 -11.22 -13.07
CA GLY A 119 -5.09 -11.53 -14.23
C GLY A 119 -3.64 -11.07 -14.11
N ALA A 120 -3.23 -10.57 -12.93
CA ALA A 120 -1.86 -10.20 -12.58
C ALA A 120 -1.65 -10.39 -11.06
N GLY A 121 -0.43 -10.76 -10.65
CA GLY A 121 -0.09 -11.07 -9.26
C GLY A 121 -0.68 -12.38 -8.75
N TYR A 122 -0.63 -12.55 -7.42
CA TYR A 122 -1.07 -13.76 -6.73
C TYR A 122 -2.05 -13.43 -5.59
N THR A 123 -2.81 -14.43 -5.15
CA THR A 123 -3.38 -14.41 -3.82
C THR A 123 -2.45 -15.08 -2.82
N PHE A 124 -2.43 -14.64 -1.57
CA PHE A 124 -1.59 -15.21 -0.53
C PHE A 124 -2.35 -15.41 0.77
N GLY A 125 -2.14 -16.56 1.41
CA GLY A 125 -2.79 -16.91 2.68
C GLY A 125 -2.08 -16.38 3.92
N GLN A 126 -2.70 -16.64 5.07
CA GLN A 126 -2.17 -16.27 6.38
C GLN A 126 -0.78 -16.85 6.65
N ASP A 127 -0.56 -18.12 6.30
CA ASP A 127 0.72 -18.83 6.43
C ASP A 127 1.87 -18.12 5.69
N ILE A 128 1.57 -17.54 4.53
CA ILE A 128 2.53 -16.77 3.74
C ILE A 128 2.89 -15.46 4.45
N SER A 129 1.89 -14.72 4.92
CA SER A 129 2.14 -13.45 5.62
C SER A 129 2.89 -13.65 6.94
N GLU A 130 2.56 -14.70 7.70
CA GLU A 130 3.27 -15.04 8.94
C GLU A 130 4.73 -15.39 8.66
N THR A 131 4.98 -16.23 7.66
CA THR A 131 6.33 -16.64 7.26
C THR A 131 7.16 -15.44 6.81
N PHE A 132 6.59 -14.57 5.97
CA PHE A 132 7.26 -13.38 5.48
C PHE A 132 7.58 -12.40 6.62
N ASN A 133 6.60 -12.14 7.51
CA ASN A 133 6.78 -11.25 8.64
C ASN A 133 7.86 -11.76 9.59
N HIS A 134 7.79 -13.04 9.97
CA HIS A 134 8.77 -13.67 10.85
C HIS A 134 10.18 -13.61 10.24
N THR A 135 10.32 -13.97 8.96
CA THR A 135 11.62 -13.99 8.27
C THR A 135 12.27 -12.61 8.20
N ASN A 136 11.45 -11.55 8.09
CA ASN A 136 11.92 -10.18 7.91
C ASN A 136 11.85 -9.34 9.20
N GLY A 137 11.53 -9.95 10.35
CA GLY A 137 11.41 -9.24 11.62
C GLY A 137 10.30 -8.18 11.64
N LEU A 138 9.22 -8.41 10.90
CA LEU A 138 8.09 -7.50 10.78
C LEU A 138 6.99 -7.86 11.77
N THR A 139 6.27 -6.84 12.21
CA THR A 139 5.03 -6.99 12.98
C THR A 139 3.79 -6.89 12.12
N LEU A 140 3.90 -6.26 10.94
CA LEU A 140 2.75 -5.95 10.10
C LEU A 140 3.12 -5.71 8.64
N VAL A 141 2.30 -6.25 7.73
CA VAL A 141 2.18 -5.78 6.34
C VAL A 141 1.00 -4.80 6.24
N SER A 142 1.28 -3.55 5.91
CA SER A 142 0.25 -2.53 5.65
C SER A 142 0.12 -2.31 4.15
N ARG A 143 -1.10 -2.47 3.62
CA ARG A 143 -1.34 -2.44 2.18
C ARG A 143 -2.63 -1.74 1.76
N ALA A 144 -2.78 -1.48 0.46
CA ALA A 144 -3.92 -0.76 -0.12
C ALA A 144 -4.70 -1.60 -1.14
N HIS A 145 -4.91 -1.09 -2.36
CA HIS A 145 -5.42 -1.77 -3.58
C HIS A 145 -6.85 -2.35 -3.54
N GLN A 146 -7.23 -3.10 -2.50
CA GLN A 146 -8.56 -3.68 -2.34
C GLN A 146 -9.53 -2.68 -1.71
N LEU A 147 -10.67 -2.48 -2.37
CA LEU A 147 -11.79 -1.77 -1.76
C LEU A 147 -12.32 -2.59 -0.58
N VAL A 148 -12.43 -1.94 0.57
CA VAL A 148 -13.02 -2.48 1.79
C VAL A 148 -14.09 -1.51 2.31
N MET A 149 -15.23 -2.04 2.74
CA MET A 149 -16.42 -1.22 3.01
C MET A 149 -16.25 -0.22 4.14
N GLU A 150 -15.50 -0.59 5.19
CA GLU A 150 -15.23 0.28 6.34
C GLU A 150 -13.98 1.16 6.13
N GLY A 151 -13.40 1.17 4.94
CA GLY A 151 -12.15 1.89 4.64
C GLY A 151 -10.89 1.22 5.19
N TYR A 152 -11.00 0.25 6.10
CA TYR A 152 -9.90 -0.64 6.49
C TYR A 152 -10.40 -2.06 6.76
N ASN A 153 -9.50 -3.04 6.71
CA ASN A 153 -9.77 -4.42 7.08
C ASN A 153 -8.52 -5.13 7.60
N TRP A 154 -8.64 -5.81 8.75
CA TRP A 154 -7.60 -6.67 9.28
C TRP A 154 -7.82 -8.11 8.81
N CYS A 155 -6.75 -8.79 8.39
CA CYS A 155 -6.79 -10.19 8.01
C CYS A 155 -5.51 -10.93 8.47
N HIS A 156 -5.50 -12.24 8.29
CA HIS A 156 -4.36 -13.12 8.61
C HIS A 156 -3.88 -12.98 10.06
N ASP A 157 -4.81 -13.05 11.01
CA ASP A 157 -4.56 -12.82 12.44
C ASP A 157 -3.77 -11.53 12.73
N ARG A 158 -4.16 -10.45 12.05
CA ARG A 158 -3.54 -9.11 12.13
C ARG A 158 -2.11 -9.00 11.59
N ASN A 159 -1.60 -10.02 10.88
CA ASN A 159 -0.35 -9.90 10.12
C ASN A 159 -0.47 -8.94 8.92
N VAL A 160 -1.69 -8.69 8.45
CA VAL A 160 -1.97 -7.84 7.28
C VAL A 160 -3.13 -6.90 7.57
N VAL A 161 -2.96 -5.62 7.22
CA VAL A 161 -4.05 -4.63 7.18
C VAL A 161 -4.20 -4.04 5.78
N THR A 162 -5.43 -4.00 5.30
CA THR A 162 -5.81 -3.28 4.07
C THR A 162 -6.39 -1.93 4.46
N ILE A 163 -5.90 -0.84 3.87
CA ILE A 163 -6.38 0.53 4.07
C ILE A 163 -6.80 1.12 2.72
N PHE A 164 -8.00 1.69 2.67
CA PHE A 164 -8.59 2.29 1.49
C PHE A 164 -9.10 3.69 1.82
N SER A 165 -8.52 4.72 1.19
CA SER A 165 -8.75 6.12 1.55
C SER A 165 -9.66 6.90 0.58
N ALA A 166 -10.33 6.21 -0.36
CA ALA A 166 -11.25 6.82 -1.31
C ALA A 166 -12.72 6.51 -0.93
N PRO A 167 -13.45 7.42 -0.28
CA PRO A 167 -14.82 7.17 0.18
C PRO A 167 -15.80 7.18 -1.00
N ASN A 168 -16.87 6.39 -0.89
CA ASN A 168 -17.89 6.20 -1.92
C ASN A 168 -17.27 6.03 -3.32
N TYR A 169 -16.40 5.03 -3.45
CA TYR A 169 -15.56 4.84 -4.61
C TYR A 169 -16.37 4.80 -5.90
N CYS A 170 -15.88 5.52 -6.92
CA CYS A 170 -16.54 5.70 -8.22
C CYS A 170 -18.02 6.16 -8.13
N TYR A 171 -18.38 6.88 -7.05
CA TYR A 171 -19.72 7.40 -6.75
C TYR A 171 -20.80 6.31 -6.65
N ARG A 172 -20.40 5.05 -6.40
CA ARG A 172 -21.27 3.88 -6.49
C ARG A 172 -21.10 2.88 -5.37
N CYS A 173 -19.89 2.73 -4.84
CA CYS A 173 -19.59 1.65 -3.91
C CYS A 173 -20.10 1.89 -2.49
N GLY A 174 -20.31 3.15 -2.08
CA GLY A 174 -20.84 3.47 -0.73
C GLY A 174 -19.91 3.13 0.43
N ASN A 175 -18.64 2.78 0.18
CA ASN A 175 -17.65 2.49 1.22
C ASN A 175 -17.23 3.75 1.99
N GLN A 176 -16.83 3.56 3.25
CA GLN A 176 -16.08 4.53 4.02
C GLN A 176 -14.62 4.60 3.54
N ALA A 177 -13.88 5.56 4.08
CA ALA A 177 -12.45 5.70 3.89
C ALA A 177 -11.75 5.74 5.25
N ALA A 178 -10.54 5.18 5.31
CA ALA A 178 -9.71 5.22 6.51
C ALA A 178 -8.31 5.74 6.22
N LEU A 179 -7.65 6.13 7.30
CA LEU A 179 -6.21 6.34 7.42
C LEU A 179 -5.75 5.62 8.69
N MET A 180 -4.50 5.19 8.72
CA MET A 180 -3.88 4.57 9.89
C MET A 180 -2.87 5.54 10.47
N GLU A 181 -3.08 5.95 11.71
CA GLU A 181 -2.14 6.79 12.44
C GLU A 181 -1.14 5.90 13.17
N LEU A 182 0.15 6.28 13.16
CA LEU A 182 1.20 5.63 13.93
C LEU A 182 1.77 6.65 14.90
N ASP A 183 1.64 6.37 16.20
CA ASP A 183 2.23 7.21 17.23
C ASP A 183 3.74 7.01 17.37
N ASP A 184 4.39 7.81 18.22
CA ASP A 184 5.83 7.75 18.47
C ASP A 184 6.29 6.40 19.05
N SER A 185 5.37 5.56 19.53
CA SER A 185 5.61 4.20 20.03
C SER A 185 5.19 3.09 19.06
N LEU A 186 4.92 3.45 17.79
CA LEU A 186 4.39 2.57 16.74
C LEU A 186 3.06 1.91 17.06
N LYS A 187 2.31 2.44 18.03
CA LYS A 187 0.93 2.01 18.21
C LYS A 187 0.11 2.61 17.09
N PHE A 188 -0.69 1.76 16.48
CA PHE A 188 -1.62 2.17 15.46
C PHE A 188 -3.03 2.32 15.98
N SER A 189 -3.71 3.36 15.49
CA SER A 189 -5.13 3.63 15.72
C SER A 189 -5.84 3.94 14.42
#